data_AF-A0A923VZJ8-F1
#
_entry.id   AF-A0A923VZJ8-F1
#
_cell.length_a   1.000
_cell.length_b   1.000
_cell.length_c   1.000
_cell.angle_alpha   90.00
_cell.angle_beta   90.00
_cell.angle_gamma   90.00
#
_symmetry.space_group_name_H-M   'P 1'
#
loop_
_entity.id
_entity.type
_entity.pdbx_description
1 polymer ?
#
loop_
_entity_poly.entity_id
_entity_poly.type
_entity_poly.pdbx_seq_one_letter_code
_entity_poly.pdbx_strand_id
1 'polypeptide(L)'
;MFSGLKLEDGISDFRLLDKKVIDVLKSLNESELFFRGMVKWVGFKQIGIEYIPNERLSGVTNYSKSQLLKLAVYSITSFSTKPLYSAIYIGFVFSGLSILYIPYIIYSIIHHLEVPGWSSIIMTIVFFGGLQLIMLGVIGIYIGKLFMQAKERPNYIIDCKNF
;
A
#
# COMPACT_ATOMS: atom_id res chain seq x y z
N MET A 1 10.04 -6.35 5.87
CA MET A 1 9.16 -5.19 6.10
C MET A 1 8.67 -4.63 4.76
N PHE A 2 7.37 -4.73 4.46
CA PHE A 2 6.80 -4.45 3.14
C PHE A 2 6.87 -2.96 2.73
N SER A 3 6.97 -2.05 3.68
CA SER A 3 7.12 -0.59 3.49
C SER A 3 8.54 -0.13 3.15
N GLY A 4 9.53 -1.03 3.03
CA GLY A 4 10.93 -0.67 2.70
C GLY A 4 11.73 -0.01 3.83
N LEU A 5 11.04 0.59 4.81
CA LEU A 5 11.63 1.10 6.05
C LEU A 5 11.80 -0.03 7.07
N LYS A 6 12.83 0.06 7.93
CA LYS A 6 12.94 -0.75 9.15
C LYS A 6 12.39 0.08 10.31
N LEU A 7 11.20 -0.24 10.78
CA LEU A 7 10.68 0.31 12.04
C LEU A 7 10.95 -0.72 13.14
N GLU A 8 11.43 -0.25 14.28
CA GLU A 8 11.52 -1.05 15.50
C GLU A 8 10.11 -1.26 16.06
N ASP A 9 9.89 -2.41 16.69
CA ASP A 9 8.63 -2.69 17.36
C ASP A 9 8.46 -1.79 18.58
N GLY A 10 7.22 -1.36 18.85
CA GLY A 10 6.91 -0.50 20.00
C GLY A 10 7.32 0.97 19.85
N ILE A 11 7.63 1.45 18.64
CA ILE A 11 7.93 2.87 18.41
C ILE A 11 6.77 3.76 18.89
N SER A 12 7.11 4.64 19.84
CA SER A 12 6.24 5.70 20.32
C SER A 12 6.28 6.95 19.42
N ASP A 13 5.19 7.70 19.42
CA ASP A 13 5.12 9.06 18.87
C ASP A 13 5.79 10.09 19.79
N PHE A 14 6.19 9.68 21.00
CA PHE A 14 6.97 10.51 21.92
C PHE A 14 8.44 10.57 21.50
N ARG A 15 8.92 11.75 21.12
CA ARG A 15 10.27 11.94 20.54
C ARG A 15 10.71 13.40 20.61
N LEU A 16 12.03 13.60 20.70
CA LEU A 16 12.68 14.89 20.59
C LEU A 16 13.34 15.00 19.21
N LEU A 17 13.11 16.12 18.52
CA LEU A 17 13.64 16.39 17.19
C LEU A 17 14.49 17.66 17.22
N ASP A 18 15.71 17.57 16.68
CA ASP A 18 16.58 18.73 16.45
C ASP A 18 15.97 19.64 15.37
N LYS A 19 16.20 20.95 15.48
CA LYS A 19 15.67 21.98 14.56
C LYS A 19 15.99 21.64 13.10
N LYS A 20 17.22 21.19 12.81
CA LYS A 20 17.61 20.78 11.45
C LYS A 20 16.74 19.66 10.87
N VAL A 21 16.27 18.74 11.71
CA VAL A 21 15.41 17.63 11.30
C VAL A 21 14.01 18.16 10.96
N ILE A 22 13.50 19.06 11.81
CA ILE A 22 12.21 19.72 11.61
C ILE A 22 12.21 20.54 10.33
N ASP A 23 13.29 21.28 10.05
CA ASP A 23 13.39 22.11 8.85
C ASP A 23 13.36 21.25 7.57
N VAL A 24 14.03 20.10 7.55
CA VAL A 24 13.91 19.14 6.43
C VAL A 24 12.50 18.56 6.33
N LEU A 25 11.90 18.14 7.44
CA LEU A 25 10.53 17.59 7.43
C LEU A 25 9.50 18.60 6.92
N LYS A 26 9.67 19.90 7.23
CA LYS A 26 8.82 20.98 6.72
C LYS A 26 8.95 21.21 5.22
N SER A 27 10.08 20.84 4.63
CA SER A 27 10.31 20.97 3.18
C SER A 27 9.62 19.86 2.37
N LEU A 28 9.18 18.78 3.03
CA LEU A 28 8.48 17.68 2.40
C LEU A 28 7.03 18.06 2.13
N ASN A 29 6.68 18.21 0.86
CA ASN A 29 5.29 18.38 0.43
C ASN A 29 4.63 17.03 0.21
N GLU A 30 4.42 16.26 1.28
CA GLU A 30 3.68 14.98 1.20
C GLU A 30 2.18 15.18 1.46
N SER A 31 1.36 14.67 0.55
CA SER A 31 -0.10 14.70 0.65
C SER A 31 -0.66 13.68 1.66
N GLU A 32 -0.01 12.53 1.80
CA GLU A 32 -0.36 11.51 2.81
C GLU A 32 0.71 11.42 3.90
N LEU A 33 0.49 12.13 5.00
CA LEU A 33 1.44 12.20 6.11
C LEU A 33 1.45 10.91 6.96
N PHE A 34 2.52 10.13 6.84
CA PHE A 34 2.87 9.09 7.81
C PHE A 34 4.13 9.49 8.58
N PHE A 35 3.95 10.28 9.63
CA PHE A 35 5.04 10.94 10.35
C PHE A 35 6.13 9.98 10.87
N ARG A 36 5.73 8.83 11.43
CA ARG A 36 6.68 7.81 11.91
C ARG A 36 7.62 7.32 10.79
N GLY A 37 7.07 7.10 9.60
CA GLY A 37 7.85 6.70 8.43
C GLY A 37 8.72 7.82 7.91
N MET A 38 8.19 9.04 7.82
CA MET A 38 8.96 10.22 7.37
C MET A 38 10.19 10.45 8.26
N VAL A 39 10.02 10.46 9.59
CA VAL A 39 11.15 10.67 10.52
C VAL A 39 12.21 9.58 10.34
N LYS A 40 11.82 8.31 10.12
CA LYS A 40 12.78 7.24 9.85
C LYS A 40 13.46 7.41 8.48
N TRP A 41 12.70 7.84 7.45
CA TRP A 41 13.15 8.01 6.07
C TRP A 41 14.19 9.10 5.92
N VAL A 42 14.06 10.24 6.62
CA VAL A 42 15.04 11.34 6.53
C VAL A 42 16.44 10.90 7.02
N GLY A 43 16.55 9.82 7.79
CA GLY A 43 17.82 9.12 7.99
C GLY A 43 18.84 9.82 8.91
N PHE A 44 18.44 10.88 9.62
CA PHE A 44 19.27 11.48 10.66
C PHE A 44 19.59 10.50 11.80
N LYS A 45 20.62 10.84 12.60
CA LYS A 45 21.01 10.07 13.79
C LYS A 45 19.80 9.93 14.74
N GLN A 46 19.46 8.69 15.05
CA GLN A 46 18.33 8.33 15.90
C GLN A 46 18.85 7.48 17.06
N ILE A 47 18.35 7.76 18.26
CA ILE A 47 18.62 6.98 19.48
C ILE A 47 17.27 6.69 20.12
N GLY A 48 16.97 5.42 20.35
CA GLY A 48 15.80 4.99 21.11
C GLY A 48 16.14 4.95 22.61
N ILE A 49 15.25 5.46 23.45
CA ILE A 49 15.31 5.26 24.89
C ILE A 49 14.21 4.26 25.23
N GLU A 50 14.60 3.11 25.74
CA GLU A 50 13.66 2.10 26.20
C GLU A 50 12.92 2.63 27.42
N TYR A 51 11.60 2.56 27.37
CA TYR A 51 10.74 2.86 28.50
C TYR A 51 9.50 1.98 28.45
N ILE A 52 8.95 1.68 29.62
CA ILE A 52 7.69 0.94 29.73
C ILE A 52 6.58 1.97 29.87
N PRO A 53 5.66 2.10 28.90
CA PRO A 53 4.52 2.99 29.04
C PRO A 53 3.59 2.47 30.16
N ASN A 54 3.19 3.36 31.06
CA ASN A 54 2.18 3.04 32.07
C ASN A 54 0.83 2.72 31.41
N GLU A 55 0.01 1.92 32.08
CA GLU A 55 -1.36 1.67 31.64
C GLU A 55 -2.16 2.97 31.56
N ARG A 56 -3.04 3.04 30.55
CA ARG A 56 -3.90 4.20 30.34
C ARG A 56 -4.91 4.27 31.50
N LEU A 57 -4.83 5.32 32.32
CA LEU A 57 -5.70 5.53 33.48
C LEU A 57 -7.15 5.87 33.10
N SER A 58 -7.38 6.48 31.94
CA SER A 58 -8.72 6.85 31.47
C SER A 58 -8.78 7.05 29.96
N GLY A 59 -9.98 6.93 29.39
CA GLY A 59 -10.27 7.10 27.97
C GLY A 59 -10.24 5.80 27.14
N VAL A 60 -10.93 5.81 26.01
CA VAL A 60 -10.97 4.70 25.06
C VAL A 60 -9.89 4.90 24.00
N THR A 61 -9.37 3.82 23.44
CA THR A 61 -8.47 3.92 22.28
C THR A 61 -9.18 4.65 21.13
N ASN A 62 -8.55 5.71 20.62
CA ASN A 62 -9.00 6.38 19.39
C ASN A 62 -8.72 5.55 18.14
N TYR A 63 -7.98 4.44 18.27
CA TYR A 63 -7.66 3.52 17.19
C TYR A 63 -8.58 2.30 17.21
N SER A 64 -9.43 2.20 16.20
CA SER A 64 -10.16 0.98 15.86
C SER A 64 -9.31 0.04 15.00
N LYS A 65 -9.65 -1.25 14.96
CA LYS A 65 -8.96 -2.24 14.11
C LYS A 65 -8.96 -1.83 12.63
N SER A 66 -10.02 -1.22 12.13
CA SER A 66 -10.12 -0.75 10.75
C SER A 66 -9.20 0.45 10.47
N GLN A 67 -9.06 1.38 11.41
CA GLN A 67 -8.12 2.49 11.29
C GLN A 67 -6.66 2.00 11.28
N LEU A 68 -6.33 0.98 12.07
CA LEU A 68 -4.99 0.38 12.08
C LEU A 68 -4.68 -0.32 10.75
N LEU A 69 -5.62 -1.08 10.19
CA LEU A 69 -5.47 -1.69 8.86
C LEU A 69 -5.27 -0.63 7.78
N LYS A 70 -6.09 0.43 7.81
CA LYS A 70 -5.98 1.57 6.89
C LYS A 70 -4.60 2.23 7.00
N LEU A 71 -4.10 2.46 8.22
CA LEU A 71 -2.76 3.01 8.46
C LEU A 71 -1.65 2.11 7.91
N ALA A 72 -1.77 0.78 8.07
CA ALA A 72 -0.80 -0.17 7.54
C ALA A 72 -0.77 -0.15 6.00
N VAL A 73 -1.93 -0.14 5.36
CA VAL A 73 -2.04 -0.04 3.89
C VAL A 73 -1.42 1.27 3.38
N TYR A 74 -1.70 2.40 4.04
CA TYR A 74 -1.07 3.68 3.68
C TYR A 74 0.45 3.64 3.85
N SER A 75 0.93 3.11 4.98
CA SER A 75 2.36 3.02 5.28
C SER A 75 3.11 2.17 4.25
N ILE A 76 2.50 1.08 3.76
CA ILE A 76 3.11 0.24 2.73
C ILE A 76 3.11 0.98 1.39
N THR A 77 1.96 1.53 0.99
CA THR A 77 1.79 2.13 -0.34
C THR A 77 2.51 3.47 -0.53
N SER A 78 2.78 4.22 0.54
CA SER A 78 3.53 5.50 0.44
C SER A 78 5.05 5.30 0.39
N PHE A 79 5.59 4.26 1.03
CA PHE A 79 7.05 4.06 1.10
C PHE A 79 7.55 2.90 0.23
N SER A 80 6.67 2.20 -0.48
CA SER A 80 7.04 1.01 -1.24
C SER A 80 6.15 0.80 -2.46
N THR A 81 6.80 0.51 -3.59
CA THR A 81 6.15 0.09 -4.85
C THR A 81 6.01 -1.43 -4.94
N LYS A 82 6.41 -2.19 -3.92
CA LYS A 82 6.35 -3.65 -3.91
C LYS A 82 4.95 -4.22 -4.21
N PRO A 83 3.84 -3.66 -3.66
CA PRO A 83 2.50 -4.14 -4.00
C PRO A 83 2.17 -4.02 -5.49
N LEU A 84 2.63 -2.94 -6.13
CA LEU A 84 2.43 -2.72 -7.57
C LEU A 84 3.17 -3.78 -8.38
N TYR A 85 4.44 -4.04 -8.05
CA TYR A 85 5.22 -5.08 -8.70
C TYR A 85 4.66 -6.49 -8.47
N SER A 86 4.17 -6.80 -7.25
CA SER A 86 3.55 -8.10 -6.99
C SER A 86 2.32 -8.34 -7.87
N ALA A 87 1.52 -7.29 -8.11
CA ALA A 87 0.38 -7.36 -9.00
C ALA A 87 0.83 -7.72 -10.44
N ILE A 88 1.87 -7.04 -10.94
CA ILE A 88 2.45 -7.33 -12.26
C ILE A 88 2.95 -8.78 -12.35
N TYR A 89 3.69 -9.27 -11.34
CA TYR A 89 4.19 -10.65 -11.33
C TYR A 89 3.06 -11.68 -11.33
N ILE A 90 2.00 -11.46 -10.54
CA ILE A 90 0.82 -12.31 -10.54
C ILE A 90 0.19 -12.34 -11.94
N GLY A 91 0.02 -11.17 -12.58
CA GLY A 91 -0.50 -11.10 -13.94
C GLY A 91 0.36 -11.88 -14.95
N PHE A 92 1.68 -11.78 -14.84
CA PHE A 92 2.61 -12.50 -15.71
C PHE A 92 2.54 -14.02 -15.51
N VAL A 93 2.45 -14.49 -14.26
CA VAL A 93 2.28 -15.92 -13.93
C VAL A 93 0.99 -16.47 -14.54
N PHE A 94 -0.13 -15.75 -14.39
CA PHE A 94 -1.41 -16.19 -14.94
C PHE A 94 -1.44 -16.14 -16.48
N SER A 95 -0.77 -15.16 -17.09
CA SER A 95 -0.55 -15.14 -18.53
C SER A 95 0.33 -16.29 -19.01
N GLY A 96 1.30 -16.74 -18.22
CA GLY A 96 2.10 -17.92 -18.52
C GLY A 96 1.27 -19.21 -18.43
N LEU A 97 0.43 -19.33 -17.39
CA LEU A 97 -0.46 -20.47 -17.20
C LEU A 97 -1.50 -20.61 -18.32
N SER A 98 -1.97 -19.50 -18.91
CA SER A 98 -2.91 -19.56 -20.03
C SER A 98 -2.30 -20.19 -21.28
N ILE A 99 -1.00 -19.98 -21.52
CA ILE A 99 -0.27 -20.58 -22.64
C ILE A 99 -0.23 -22.11 -22.50
N LEU A 100 -0.10 -22.63 -21.28
CA LEU A 100 -0.11 -24.07 -21.02
C LEU A 100 -1.47 -24.73 -21.31
N TYR A 101 -2.54 -23.94 -21.42
CA TYR A 101 -3.88 -24.43 -21.74
C TYR A 101 -4.11 -24.58 -23.27
N ILE A 102 -3.28 -23.93 -24.09
CA ILE A 102 -3.37 -23.96 -25.56
C ILE A 102 -3.26 -25.40 -26.14
N PRO A 103 -2.30 -26.25 -25.71
CA PRO A 103 -2.17 -27.62 -26.24
C PRO A 103 -3.40 -28.49 -25.93
N TYR A 104 -4.01 -28.29 -24.74
CA TYR A 104 -5.24 -29.00 -24.35
C TYR A 104 -6.41 -28.63 -25.28
N ILE A 105 -6.56 -27.35 -25.61
CA ILE A 105 -7.57 -26.87 -26.56
C ILE A 105 -7.35 -27.51 -27.94
N ILE A 106 -6.11 -27.52 -28.43
CA ILE A 106 -5.75 -28.11 -29.74
C ILE A 106 -6.07 -29.61 -29.76
N TYR A 107 -5.70 -30.35 -28.72
CA TYR A 107 -6.01 -31.79 -28.60
C TYR A 107 -7.51 -32.06 -28.61
N SER A 108 -8.29 -31.28 -27.85
CA SER A 108 -9.74 -31.40 -27.77
C SER A 108 -10.43 -31.21 -29.13
N ILE A 109 -9.95 -30.24 -29.93
CA ILE A 109 -10.48 -29.96 -31.27
C ILE A 109 -10.17 -31.10 -32.25
N ILE A 110 -8.98 -31.68 -32.20
CA ILE A 110 -8.55 -32.76 -33.12
C ILE A 110 -9.32 -34.07 -32.87
N HIS A 111 -9.66 -34.35 -31.60
CA HIS A 111 -10.30 -35.62 -31.22
C HIS A 111 -11.83 -35.61 -31.25
N HIS A 112 -12.46 -34.52 -31.72
CA HIS A 112 -13.93 -34.40 -31.82
C HIS A 112 -14.68 -34.83 -30.55
N LEU A 113 -14.08 -34.63 -29.37
CA LEU A 113 -14.75 -34.87 -28.10
C LEU A 113 -15.93 -33.89 -28.02
N GLU A 114 -17.14 -34.36 -27.70
CA GLU A 114 -18.30 -33.47 -27.49
C GLU A 114 -17.94 -32.47 -26.38
N VAL A 115 -17.83 -31.18 -26.71
CA VAL A 115 -17.35 -30.17 -25.75
C VAL A 115 -18.54 -29.34 -25.21
N PRO A 116 -19.18 -29.71 -24.08
CA PRO A 116 -19.83 -28.71 -23.25
C PRO A 116 -18.74 -27.86 -22.57
N GLY A 117 -18.18 -26.93 -23.34
CA GLY A 117 -17.06 -26.05 -22.94
C GLY A 117 -17.50 -24.74 -22.31
N TRP A 118 -18.81 -24.52 -22.22
CA TRP A 118 -19.40 -23.28 -21.71
C TRP A 118 -18.96 -22.98 -20.27
N SER A 119 -18.92 -24.00 -19.41
CA SER A 119 -18.47 -23.87 -18.02
C SER A 119 -16.98 -23.48 -17.92
N SER A 120 -16.12 -24.12 -18.71
CA SER A 120 -14.67 -23.80 -18.73
C SER A 120 -14.40 -22.41 -19.32
N ILE A 121 -15.14 -22.02 -20.37
CA ILE A 121 -15.03 -20.70 -21.01
C ILE A 121 -15.48 -19.61 -20.04
N ILE A 122 -16.66 -19.75 -19.42
CA ILE A 122 -17.15 -18.76 -18.45
C ILE A 122 -16.24 -18.66 -17.25
N MET A 123 -15.79 -19.79 -16.70
CA MET A 123 -14.86 -19.77 -15.56
C MET A 123 -13.56 -19.04 -15.93
N THR A 124 -13.03 -19.28 -17.13
CA THR A 124 -11.83 -18.60 -17.64
C THR A 124 -12.05 -17.09 -17.79
N ILE A 125 -13.17 -16.68 -18.39
CA ILE A 125 -13.51 -15.27 -18.57
C ILE A 125 -13.69 -14.56 -17.22
N VAL A 126 -14.44 -15.15 -16.29
CA VAL A 126 -14.66 -14.60 -14.96
C VAL A 126 -13.36 -14.53 -14.17
N PHE A 127 -12.51 -15.55 -14.29
CA PHE A 127 -11.21 -15.60 -13.62
C PHE A 127 -10.27 -14.49 -14.13
N PHE A 128 -10.06 -14.40 -15.44
CA PHE A 128 -9.20 -13.35 -16.03
C PHE A 128 -9.81 -11.95 -15.85
N GLY A 129 -11.14 -11.82 -15.92
CA GLY A 129 -11.84 -10.57 -15.66
C GLY A 129 -11.68 -10.11 -14.21
N GLY A 130 -11.86 -11.01 -13.24
CA GLY A 130 -11.61 -10.73 -11.82
C GLY A 130 -10.16 -10.34 -11.55
N LEU A 131 -9.20 -11.05 -12.15
CA LEU A 131 -7.78 -10.72 -12.05
C LEU A 131 -7.47 -9.33 -12.61
N GLN A 132 -8.00 -9.01 -13.80
CA GLN A 132 -7.82 -7.69 -14.42
C GLN A 132 -8.40 -6.57 -13.56
N LEU A 133 -9.58 -6.77 -12.96
CA LEU A 133 -10.18 -5.82 -12.03
C LEU A 133 -9.32 -5.60 -10.78
N ILE A 134 -8.71 -6.65 -10.24
CA ILE A 134 -7.75 -6.53 -9.13
C ILE A 134 -6.53 -5.71 -9.54
N MET A 135 -5.95 -5.98 -10.72
CA MET A 135 -4.80 -5.23 -11.24
C MET A 135 -5.13 -3.75 -11.42
N LEU A 136 -6.28 -3.45 -12.04
CA LEU A 136 -6.77 -2.08 -12.20
C LEU A 136 -7.03 -1.40 -10.85
N GLY A 137 -7.53 -2.13 -9.86
CA GLY A 137 -7.69 -1.63 -8.50
C GLY A 137 -6.36 -1.22 -7.86
N VAL A 138 -5.32 -2.06 -7.98
CA VAL A 138 -3.98 -1.73 -7.48
C VAL A 138 -3.43 -0.50 -8.18
N ILE A 139 -3.48 -0.45 -9.52
CA ILE A 139 -3.03 0.71 -10.31
C ILE A 139 -3.81 1.98 -9.91
N GLY A 140 -5.12 1.87 -9.75
CA GLY A 140 -6.00 2.97 -9.35
C GLY A 140 -5.63 3.57 -7.99
N ILE A 141 -5.16 2.77 -7.03
CA ILE A 141 -4.65 3.27 -5.74
C ILE A 141 -3.43 4.16 -5.96
N TYR A 142 -2.46 3.75 -6.78
CA TYR A 142 -1.26 4.54 -7.05
C TYR A 142 -1.54 5.79 -7.89
N ILE A 143 -2.40 5.67 -8.92
CA ILE A 143 -2.84 6.83 -9.71
C ILE A 143 -3.58 7.83 -8.83
N GLY A 144 -4.44 7.37 -7.92
CA GLY A 144 -5.13 8.22 -6.96
C GLY A 144 -4.16 9.00 -6.07
N LYS A 145 -3.09 8.35 -5.60
CA LYS A 145 -2.02 9.02 -4.84
C LYS A 145 -1.28 10.06 -5.68
N LEU A 146 -0.86 9.69 -6.90
CA LEU A 146 -0.21 10.64 -7.82
C LEU A 146 -1.11 11.84 -8.12
N PHE A 147 -2.40 11.61 -8.32
CA PHE A 147 -3.37 12.68 -8.54
C PHE A 147 -3.52 13.59 -7.31
N MET A 148 -3.55 13.03 -6.10
CA MET A 148 -3.60 13.83 -4.87
C MET A 148 -2.33 14.65 -4.67
N GLN A 149 -1.17 14.06 -4.99
CA GLN A 149 0.12 14.73 -4.95
C GLN A 149 0.24 15.86 -5.99
N ALA A 150 -0.19 15.61 -7.23
CA ALA A 150 -0.15 16.57 -8.33
C ALA A 150 -1.08 17.77 -8.15
N LYS A 151 -2.09 17.68 -7.27
CA LYS A 151 -2.96 18.82 -6.94
C LYS A 151 -2.25 19.88 -6.10
N GLU A 152 -1.14 19.55 -5.46
CA GLU A 152 -0.35 20.45 -4.61
C GLU A 152 -1.22 21.24 -3.60
N ARG A 153 -2.27 20.59 -3.07
CA ARG A 153 -3.15 21.22 -2.09
C ARG A 153 -2.44 21.31 -0.74
N PRO A 154 -2.53 22.44 -0.03
CA PRO A 154 -1.98 22.53 1.32
C PRO A 154 -2.70 21.57 2.26
N ASN A 155 -1.95 20.93 3.15
CA ASN A 155 -2.48 19.94 4.09
C ASN A 155 -3.48 20.53 5.09
N TYR A 156 -3.42 21.84 5.33
CA TYR A 156 -4.34 22.58 6.18
C TYR A 156 -4.35 24.06 5.78
N ILE A 157 -5.43 24.76 6.14
CA ILE A 157 -5.55 26.21 6.00
C ILE A 157 -5.67 26.77 7.42
N ILE A 158 -4.89 27.80 7.73
CA ILE A 158 -4.96 28.48 9.03
C ILE A 158 -5.98 29.60 8.90
N ASP A 159 -7.05 29.53 9.68
CA ASP A 159 -8.09 30.56 9.71
C ASP A 159 -7.65 31.78 10.52
N CYS A 160 -7.22 31.56 11.77
CA CYS A 160 -6.73 32.61 12.68
C CYS A 160 -5.36 32.25 13.25
N LYS A 161 -4.40 33.18 13.20
CA LYS A 161 -3.15 33.12 13.98
C LYS A 161 -3.33 33.93 15.25
N ASN A 162 -3.24 33.28 16.41
CA ASN A 162 -3.08 34.00 17.67
C ASN A 162 -1.63 34.51 17.74
N PHE A 163 -1.46 35.83 17.67
CA PHE A 163 -0.23 36.53 18.02
C PHE A 163 -0.45 37.32 19.31
#